data_AF-A0AAF0EDE1-F1
#
_entry.id   AF-A0AAF0EDE1-F1
#
_cell.length_a   1.000
_cell.length_b   1.000
_cell.length_c   1.000
_cell.angle_alpha   90.00
_cell.angle_beta   90.00
_cell.angle_gamma   90.00
#
_symmetry.space_group_name_H-M   'P 1'
#
loop_
_entity.id
_entity.type
_entity.pdbx_description
1 polymer ?
#
loop_
_entity_poly.entity_id
_entity_poly.type
_entity_poly.pdbx_seq_one_letter_code
_entity_poly.pdbx_strand_id
1 'polypeptide(L)'
;MALRNYVQRRNHKERGQLAHRKHLGLLEKHKDYVQRARDHHAKRDKLQRLKQKAADKNQDEFYLGMIGTKTEKGVHVNSRGNKALDNDVVSLLKTQDAGYLRKQIISEKKKLQALTEEIAPRIPGMRLDYLKKKPQYITALRRAHLLGSVDEETDAGGSQEQQRLQGFGKKTVWVDNVNESTCTYLLTKVKSMAKKSKKNKKATETDVTSADKVGERQLGLKIRELATRQHRMDALTEASNKLDVVRMLMRTRGSHAVPKKVVQQMKEDVAKKGAQITSKGLVVSTDADEDDVTTRTKKQYKWSNERKK
;
A
#
# COMPACT_ATOMS: atom_id res chain seq x y z
N MET A 1 -13.72 68.42 -37.73
CA MET A 1 -13.89 67.24 -38.62
C MET A 1 -15.21 66.52 -38.29
N ALA A 2 -16.35 66.96 -38.84
CA ALA A 2 -17.68 66.49 -38.41
C ALA A 2 -18.28 65.31 -39.22
N LEU A 3 -17.70 64.92 -40.36
CA LEU A 3 -18.22 63.82 -41.22
C LEU A 3 -17.46 62.50 -41.10
N ARG A 4 -16.44 62.42 -40.22
CA ARG A 4 -15.55 61.24 -40.10
C ARG A 4 -16.21 60.05 -39.41
N ASN A 5 -17.32 60.27 -38.72
CA ASN A 5 -18.07 59.29 -37.93
C ASN A 5 -19.32 58.75 -38.66
N TYR A 6 -19.71 59.36 -39.79
CA TYR A 6 -20.92 58.97 -40.54
C TYR A 6 -20.68 57.81 -41.52
N VAL A 7 -19.43 57.61 -41.97
CA VAL A 7 -19.05 56.50 -42.86
C VAL A 7 -18.31 55.41 -42.06
N GLN A 8 -18.87 54.20 -42.02
CA GLN A 8 -18.27 53.07 -41.29
C GLN A 8 -16.95 52.65 -41.95
N ARG A 9 -15.87 52.64 -41.16
CA ARG A 9 -14.55 52.18 -41.62
C ARG A 9 -14.48 50.66 -41.59
N ARG A 10 -13.81 50.07 -42.58
CA ARG A 10 -13.56 48.63 -42.61
C ARG A 10 -12.61 48.24 -41.48
N ASN A 11 -12.97 47.21 -40.72
CA ASN A 11 -12.08 46.62 -39.72
C ASN A 11 -11.08 45.68 -40.42
N HIS A 12 -9.78 45.94 -40.24
CA HIS A 12 -8.73 45.08 -40.79
C HIS A 12 -8.40 43.95 -39.80
N LYS A 13 -8.59 42.70 -40.23
CA LYS A 13 -8.28 41.51 -39.43
C LYS A 13 -6.80 41.17 -39.49
N GLU A 14 -6.25 40.68 -38.38
CA GLU A 14 -4.87 40.21 -38.32
C GLU A 14 -4.72 38.81 -38.93
N ARG A 15 -3.54 38.53 -39.51
CA ARG A 15 -3.22 37.22 -40.10
C ARG A 15 -2.63 36.27 -39.05
N GLY A 16 -2.97 34.99 -39.16
CA GLY A 16 -2.39 33.91 -38.35
C GLY A 16 -0.95 33.51 -38.74
N GLN A 17 -0.39 32.55 -37.99
CA GLN A 17 0.90 31.91 -38.29
C GLN A 17 0.79 30.99 -39.52
N LEU A 18 1.88 30.83 -40.27
CA LEU A 18 1.94 29.91 -41.42
C LEU A 18 1.79 28.45 -40.94
N ALA A 19 1.08 27.62 -41.72
CA ALA A 19 0.71 26.26 -41.33
C ALA A 19 1.92 25.38 -40.96
N HIS A 20 3.01 25.44 -41.74
CA HIS A 20 4.24 24.68 -41.47
C HIS A 20 4.99 25.16 -40.22
N ARG A 21 4.81 26.44 -39.83
CA ARG A 21 5.44 27.06 -38.64
C ARG A 21 4.54 27.08 -37.42
N LYS A 22 3.36 26.46 -37.48
CA LYS A 22 2.41 26.40 -36.36
C LYS A 22 3.02 25.74 -35.12
N HIS A 23 4.01 24.86 -35.29
CA HIS A 23 4.76 24.24 -34.19
C HIS A 23 5.56 25.23 -33.33
N LEU A 24 5.90 26.42 -33.86
CA LEU A 24 6.60 27.50 -33.13
C LEU A 24 5.66 28.35 -32.26
N GLY A 25 4.36 28.06 -32.30
CA GLY A 25 3.34 28.82 -31.58
C GLY A 25 2.80 30.01 -32.36
N LEU A 26 2.24 30.97 -31.62
CA LEU A 26 1.58 32.16 -32.17
C LEU A 26 2.60 33.08 -32.86
N LEU A 27 2.24 33.62 -34.02
CA LEU A 27 3.03 34.65 -34.70
C LEU A 27 2.83 35.99 -34.01
N GLU A 28 3.78 36.37 -33.17
CA GLU A 28 3.77 37.64 -32.44
C GLU A 28 3.63 38.83 -33.38
N LYS A 29 2.79 39.79 -32.98
CA LYS A 29 2.58 41.07 -33.68
C LYS A 29 3.17 42.22 -32.88
N HIS A 30 3.11 43.42 -33.44
CA HIS A 30 3.65 44.62 -32.79
C HIS A 30 3.06 44.84 -31.39
N LYS A 31 1.77 44.57 -31.20
CA LYS A 31 1.12 44.65 -29.88
C LYS A 31 1.77 43.71 -28.85
N ASP A 32 2.04 42.47 -29.24
CA ASP A 32 2.67 41.46 -28.37
C ASP A 32 4.13 41.83 -28.08
N TYR A 33 4.85 42.30 -29.11
CA TYR A 33 6.22 42.81 -28.98
C TYR A 33 6.29 43.95 -27.96
N VAL A 34 5.38 44.94 -28.05
CA VAL A 34 5.36 46.07 -27.13
C VAL A 34 5.10 45.61 -25.69
N GLN A 35 4.19 44.64 -25.49
CA GLN A 35 3.96 44.08 -24.15
C GLN A 35 5.18 43.34 -23.61
N ARG A 36 5.83 42.51 -24.44
CA ARG A 36 7.05 41.79 -24.07
C ARG A 36 8.21 42.74 -23.77
N ALA A 37 8.42 43.76 -24.60
CA ALA A 37 9.49 44.74 -24.41
C ALA A 37 9.29 45.53 -23.10
N ARG A 38 8.05 45.95 -22.81
CA ARG A 38 7.70 46.62 -21.55
C ARG A 38 7.95 45.74 -20.33
N ASP A 39 7.54 44.47 -20.37
CA ASP A 39 7.80 43.51 -19.28
C ASP A 39 9.30 43.27 -19.08
N HIS A 40 10.06 43.10 -20.18
CA HIS A 40 11.51 42.93 -20.12
C HIS A 40 12.20 44.15 -19.51
N HIS A 41 11.85 45.37 -19.94
CA HIS A 41 12.39 46.60 -19.35
C HIS A 41 12.01 46.73 -17.87
N ALA A 42 10.76 46.45 -17.49
CA ALA A 42 10.33 46.49 -16.09
C ALA A 42 11.13 45.52 -15.21
N LYS A 43 11.38 44.29 -15.68
CA LYS A 43 12.22 43.30 -14.99
C LYS A 43 13.68 43.74 -14.89
N ARG A 44 14.26 44.23 -15.98
CA ARG A 44 15.63 44.75 -16.03
C ARG A 44 15.82 45.89 -15.03
N ASP A 45 14.91 46.87 -15.05
CA ASP A 45 14.98 48.05 -14.19
C ASP A 45 14.80 47.65 -12.71
N LYS A 46 13.92 46.68 -12.42
CA LYS A 46 13.78 46.09 -11.07
C LYS A 46 15.07 45.41 -10.61
N LEU A 47 15.70 44.61 -11.46
CA LEU A 47 16.97 43.95 -11.14
C LEU A 47 18.09 44.97 -10.92
N GLN A 48 18.16 46.03 -11.71
CA GLN A 48 19.13 47.11 -11.53
C GLN A 48 18.97 47.80 -10.17
N ARG A 49 17.73 48.11 -9.78
CA ARG A 49 17.44 48.67 -8.44
C ARG A 49 17.83 47.70 -7.31
N LEU A 50 17.57 46.41 -7.47
CA LEU A 50 17.97 45.40 -6.47
C LEU A 50 19.50 45.28 -6.37
N LYS A 51 20.23 45.34 -7.48
CA LYS A 51 21.70 45.35 -7.49
C LYS A 51 22.26 46.58 -6.78
N GLN A 52 21.70 47.76 -7.05
CA GLN A 52 22.10 48.99 -6.37
C GLN A 52 21.86 48.90 -4.85
N LYS A 53 20.67 48.46 -4.44
CA LYS A 53 20.38 48.22 -3.01
C LYS A 53 21.32 47.22 -2.34
N ALA A 54 21.74 46.19 -3.07
CA ALA A 54 22.68 45.21 -2.55
C ALA A 54 24.11 45.77 -2.44
N ALA A 55 24.52 46.67 -3.35
CA ALA A 55 25.81 47.35 -3.31
C ALA A 55 25.88 48.40 -2.19
N ASP A 56 24.79 49.16 -2.00
CA ASP A 56 24.68 50.22 -0.98
C ASP A 56 24.35 49.68 0.43
N LYS A 57 24.41 48.36 0.64
CA LYS A 57 24.04 47.71 1.90
C LYS A 57 25.06 48.04 3.01
N ASN A 58 24.56 48.53 4.15
CA ASN A 58 25.36 48.65 5.36
C ASN A 58 25.59 47.27 6.00
N GLN A 59 26.84 46.89 6.28
CA GLN A 59 27.17 45.59 6.84
C GLN A 59 26.73 45.43 8.30
N ASP A 60 26.63 46.55 9.03
CA ASP A 60 26.26 46.58 10.44
C ASP A 60 24.76 46.88 10.66
N GLU A 61 23.94 46.78 9.61
CA GLU A 61 22.49 47.02 9.74
C GLU A 61 21.83 45.96 10.63
N PHE A 62 20.99 46.43 11.57
CA PHE A 62 20.23 45.56 12.47
C PHE A 62 18.75 45.94 12.48
N TYR A 63 17.89 44.95 12.19
CA TYR A 63 16.43 45.06 12.29
C TYR A 63 15.91 44.03 13.30
N LEU A 64 14.92 44.38 14.12
CA LEU A 64 14.31 43.45 15.09
C LEU A 64 13.74 42.18 14.44
N GLY A 65 13.29 42.26 13.18
CA GLY A 65 12.84 41.12 12.39
C GLY A 65 13.92 40.08 12.08
N MET A 66 15.20 40.41 12.29
CA MET A 66 16.31 39.45 12.21
C MET A 66 16.29 38.45 13.38
N ILE A 67 15.62 38.80 14.50
CA ILE A 67 15.46 37.91 15.67
C ILE A 67 14.36 36.89 15.36
N GLY A 68 14.71 35.82 14.65
CA GLY A 68 13.80 34.68 14.38
C GLY A 68 13.65 34.33 12.90
N THR A 69 14.08 35.21 12.01
CA THR A 69 14.30 34.85 10.60
C THR A 69 15.67 34.21 10.43
N LYS A 70 15.79 33.34 9.43
CA LYS A 70 17.03 32.61 9.15
C LYS A 70 17.38 32.73 7.69
N THR A 71 18.68 32.79 7.43
CA THR A 71 19.22 32.80 6.08
C THR A 71 20.05 31.54 5.88
N GLU A 72 19.71 30.75 4.87
CA GLU A 72 20.46 29.53 4.50
C GLU A 72 21.15 29.76 3.16
N LYS A 73 22.48 29.60 3.11
CA LYS A 73 23.29 29.85 1.91
C LYS A 73 23.03 31.23 1.26
N GLY A 74 22.75 32.25 2.08
CA GLY A 74 22.47 33.61 1.60
C GLY A 74 21.02 33.86 1.13
N VAL A 75 20.13 32.87 1.22
CA VAL A 75 18.70 33.02 0.90
C VAL A 75 17.86 33.01 2.17
N HIS A 76 16.98 34.00 2.31
CA HIS A 76 16.05 34.08 3.44
C HIS A 76 15.04 32.92 3.41
N VAL A 77 14.96 32.14 4.49
CA VAL A 77 14.07 31.00 4.64
C VAL A 77 13.00 31.30 5.68
N ASN A 78 11.74 31.27 5.25
CA ASN A 78 10.59 31.38 6.14
C ASN A 78 10.13 30.00 6.62
N SER A 79 9.64 29.94 7.86
CA SER A 79 9.00 28.74 8.39
C SER A 79 7.72 28.42 7.62
N ARG A 80 7.52 27.14 7.29
CA ARG A 80 6.28 26.64 6.67
C ARG A 80 5.13 26.48 7.69
N GLY A 81 5.39 26.73 8.97
CA GLY A 81 4.42 26.58 10.06
C GLY A 81 4.50 25.27 10.83
N ASN A 82 5.32 24.30 10.40
CA ASN A 82 5.55 23.08 11.16
C ASN A 82 6.33 23.39 12.45
N LYS A 83 5.78 22.97 13.60
CA LYS A 83 6.39 23.13 14.91
C LYS A 83 6.75 21.76 15.49
N ALA A 84 7.83 21.72 16.27
CA ALA A 84 8.12 20.54 17.08
C ALA A 84 6.98 20.38 18.10
N LEU A 85 6.39 19.19 18.14
CA LEU A 85 5.31 18.86 19.08
C LEU A 85 5.89 18.17 20.32
N ASP A 86 5.27 18.40 21.46
CA ASP A 86 5.60 17.70 22.69
C ASP A 86 5.34 16.21 22.56
N ASN A 87 6.18 15.40 23.20
CA ASN A 87 6.10 13.94 23.11
C ASN A 87 4.75 13.38 23.57
N ASP A 88 4.10 14.04 24.53
CA ASP A 88 2.79 13.63 25.05
C ASP A 88 1.69 13.86 24.01
N VAL A 89 1.75 14.99 23.30
CA VAL A 89 0.85 15.28 22.17
C VAL A 89 1.06 14.28 21.04
N VAL A 90 2.33 13.99 20.70
CA VAL A 90 2.66 12.99 19.67
C VAL A 90 2.17 11.59 20.08
N SER A 91 2.29 11.21 21.36
CA SER A 91 1.80 9.94 21.90
C SER A 91 0.28 9.82 21.81
N LEU A 92 -0.44 10.90 22.12
CA LEU A 92 -1.89 10.98 21.98
C LEU A 92 -2.32 10.80 20.53
N LEU A 93 -1.71 11.55 19.59
CA LEU A 93 -2.01 11.46 18.15
C LEU A 93 -1.79 10.04 17.62
N LYS A 94 -0.64 9.42 17.95
CA LYS A 94 -0.38 8.03 17.54
C LYS A 94 -1.35 7.02 18.16
N THR A 95 -1.88 7.31 19.35
CA THR A 95 -2.91 6.47 19.98
C THR A 95 -4.24 6.56 19.24
N GLN A 96 -4.62 7.76 18.78
CA GLN A 96 -5.80 7.96 17.93
C GLN A 96 -5.64 7.25 16.57
N ASP A 97 -4.49 7.41 15.92
CA ASP A 97 -4.17 6.76 14.65
C ASP A 97 -4.26 5.23 14.73
N ALA A 98 -3.78 4.65 15.84
CA ALA A 98 -3.93 3.22 16.07
C ALA A 98 -5.38 2.77 16.21
N GLY A 99 -6.20 3.55 16.90
CA GLY A 99 -7.63 3.28 17.02
C GLY A 99 -8.28 3.28 15.64
N TYR A 100 -7.92 4.24 14.79
CA TYR A 100 -8.37 4.31 13.42
C TYR A 100 -7.92 3.11 12.58
N LEU A 101 -6.65 2.72 12.63
CA LEU A 101 -6.14 1.55 11.91
C LEU A 101 -6.84 0.26 12.35
N ARG A 102 -7.03 0.05 13.66
CA ARG A 102 -7.79 -1.11 14.17
C ARG A 102 -9.21 -1.15 13.64
N LYS A 103 -9.92 -0.01 13.65
CA LYS A 103 -11.26 0.11 13.07
C LYS A 103 -11.25 -0.26 11.59
N GLN A 104 -10.26 0.22 10.84
CA GLN A 104 -10.14 -0.06 9.41
C GLN A 104 -9.83 -1.54 9.13
N ILE A 105 -8.94 -2.17 9.90
CA ILE A 105 -8.64 -3.61 9.82
C ILE A 105 -9.90 -4.44 10.06
N ILE A 106 -10.69 -4.11 11.10
CA ILE A 106 -11.94 -4.83 11.40
C ILE A 106 -12.94 -4.67 10.24
N SER A 107 -13.09 -3.45 9.71
CA SER A 107 -13.99 -3.19 8.58
C SER A 107 -13.58 -3.98 7.32
N GLU A 108 -12.29 -3.96 6.97
CA GLU A 108 -11.78 -4.68 5.80
C GLU A 108 -11.82 -6.20 6.00
N LYS A 109 -11.57 -6.71 7.21
CA LYS A 109 -11.73 -8.14 7.53
C LYS A 109 -13.17 -8.62 7.29
N LYS A 110 -14.18 -7.85 7.73
CA LYS A 110 -15.60 -8.16 7.48
C LYS A 110 -15.92 -8.18 5.98
N LYS A 111 -15.39 -7.21 5.22
CA LYS A 111 -15.58 -7.15 3.75
C LYS A 111 -14.90 -8.32 3.04
N LEU A 112 -13.71 -8.73 3.50
CA LEU A 112 -13.06 -9.92 2.98
C LEU A 112 -13.88 -11.17 3.25
N GLN A 113 -14.37 -11.36 4.47
CA GLN A 113 -15.21 -12.50 4.83
C GLN A 113 -16.47 -12.59 3.96
N ALA A 114 -17.21 -11.48 3.83
CA ALA A 114 -18.39 -11.43 2.97
C ALA A 114 -18.04 -11.74 1.49
N LEU A 115 -16.91 -11.23 0.99
CA LEU A 115 -16.48 -11.49 -0.38
C LEU A 115 -16.01 -12.94 -0.58
N THR A 116 -15.33 -13.54 0.41
CA THR A 116 -14.95 -14.95 0.36
C THR A 116 -16.16 -15.86 0.36
N GLU A 117 -17.19 -15.56 1.17
CA GLU A 117 -18.46 -16.28 1.20
C GLU A 117 -19.22 -16.15 -0.13
N GLU A 118 -19.21 -14.97 -0.75
CA GLU A 118 -19.83 -14.75 -2.08
C GLU A 118 -19.14 -15.56 -3.19
N ILE A 119 -17.81 -15.65 -3.13
CA ILE A 119 -16.98 -16.30 -4.16
C ILE A 119 -17.00 -17.83 -4.00
N ALA A 120 -16.95 -18.35 -2.77
CA ALA A 120 -16.83 -19.78 -2.48
C ALA A 120 -17.78 -20.71 -3.28
N PRO A 121 -19.11 -20.48 -3.36
CA PRO A 121 -20.02 -21.38 -4.07
C PRO A 121 -19.91 -21.30 -5.61
N ARG A 122 -19.18 -20.31 -6.14
CA ARG A 122 -19.02 -20.05 -7.59
C ARG A 122 -17.72 -20.63 -8.15
N ILE A 123 -16.74 -20.94 -7.30
CA ILE A 123 -15.45 -21.50 -7.71
C ILE A 123 -15.60 -22.89 -8.34
N PRO A 124 -16.39 -23.82 -7.75
CA PRO A 124 -16.72 -25.08 -8.41
C PRO A 124 -17.34 -24.85 -9.80
N GLY A 125 -16.70 -25.38 -10.83
CA GLY A 125 -17.11 -25.17 -12.23
C GLY A 125 -16.28 -24.13 -12.99
N MET A 126 -15.31 -23.46 -12.36
CA MET A 126 -14.32 -22.68 -13.13
C MET A 126 -13.40 -23.60 -13.94
N ARG A 127 -13.01 -23.15 -15.13
CA ARG A 127 -12.00 -23.84 -15.95
C ARG A 127 -10.61 -23.59 -15.39
N LEU A 128 -9.82 -24.65 -15.24
CA LEU A 128 -8.43 -24.53 -14.81
C LEU A 128 -7.60 -23.69 -15.79
N ASP A 129 -7.84 -23.81 -17.10
CA ASP A 129 -7.13 -23.04 -18.13
C ASP A 129 -7.28 -21.51 -17.96
N TYR A 130 -8.47 -21.06 -17.55
CA TYR A 130 -8.74 -19.64 -17.33
C TYR A 130 -7.97 -19.11 -16.11
N LEU A 131 -7.91 -19.91 -15.04
CA LEU A 131 -7.16 -19.56 -13.83
C LEU A 131 -5.65 -19.61 -14.07
N LYS A 132 -5.14 -20.61 -14.82
CA LYS A 132 -3.72 -20.72 -15.20
C LYS A 132 -3.22 -19.49 -15.96
N LYS A 133 -4.06 -18.90 -16.83
CA LYS A 133 -3.75 -17.62 -17.52
C LYS A 133 -3.61 -16.43 -16.57
N LYS A 134 -4.09 -16.52 -15.33
CA LYS A 134 -4.14 -15.42 -14.34
C LYS A 134 -3.58 -15.87 -12.98
N PRO A 135 -2.25 -15.89 -12.81
CA PRO A 135 -1.61 -16.40 -11.59
C PRO A 135 -2.01 -15.61 -10.34
N GLN A 136 -2.27 -14.30 -10.47
CA GLN A 136 -2.75 -13.44 -9.37
C GLN A 136 -4.07 -13.93 -8.76
N TYR A 137 -4.91 -14.61 -9.54
CA TYR A 137 -6.17 -15.16 -9.05
C TYR A 137 -5.92 -16.42 -8.24
N ILE A 138 -5.01 -17.27 -8.71
CA ILE A 138 -4.61 -18.49 -8.00
C ILE A 138 -4.02 -18.13 -6.64
N THR A 139 -3.09 -17.16 -6.59
CA THR A 139 -2.50 -16.71 -5.32
C THR A 139 -3.56 -16.19 -4.35
N ALA A 140 -4.53 -15.42 -4.85
CA ALA A 140 -5.58 -14.83 -4.03
C ALA A 140 -6.56 -15.90 -3.49
N LEU A 141 -6.95 -16.87 -4.33
CA LEU A 141 -7.81 -17.99 -3.98
C LEU A 141 -7.13 -18.96 -3.01
N ARG A 142 -5.86 -19.29 -3.24
CA ARG A 142 -5.04 -20.13 -2.34
C ARG A 142 -4.93 -19.48 -0.96
N ARG A 143 -4.68 -18.17 -0.91
CA ARG A 143 -4.63 -17.41 0.33
C ARG A 143 -5.96 -17.34 1.07
N ALA A 144 -7.07 -17.38 0.33
CA ALA A 144 -8.42 -17.45 0.91
C ALA A 144 -8.84 -18.87 1.29
N HIS A 145 -7.97 -19.88 1.12
CA HIS A 145 -8.28 -21.30 1.32
C HIS A 145 -9.47 -21.79 0.49
N LEU A 146 -9.73 -21.16 -0.65
CA LEU A 146 -10.82 -21.53 -1.56
C LEU A 146 -10.38 -22.46 -2.68
N LEU A 147 -9.06 -22.62 -2.84
CA LEU A 147 -8.45 -23.69 -3.61
C LEU A 147 -7.96 -24.72 -2.58
N GLY A 148 -8.36 -25.99 -2.72
CA GLY A 148 -7.81 -27.07 -1.88
C GLY A 148 -6.29 -27.16 -2.02
N SER A 149 -5.64 -27.98 -1.20
CA SER A 149 -4.22 -28.35 -1.37
C SER A 149 -4.04 -29.19 -2.65
N VAL A 150 -4.27 -28.57 -3.81
CA VAL A 150 -4.03 -29.14 -5.14
C VAL A 150 -2.70 -28.58 -5.62
N ASP A 151 -1.66 -28.87 -4.86
CA ASP A 151 -0.27 -28.66 -5.24
C ASP A 151 0.53 -29.77 -4.54
N GLU A 152 0.46 -30.98 -5.08
CA GLU A 152 1.60 -31.89 -5.24
C GLU A 152 1.19 -32.88 -6.35
N GLU A 153 2.13 -33.16 -7.23
CA GLU A 153 1.99 -33.95 -8.45
C GLU A 153 1.23 -35.26 -8.21
N THR A 154 0.01 -35.35 -8.72
CA THR A 154 -0.63 -36.64 -8.96
C THR A 154 -0.86 -36.75 -10.46
N ASP A 155 -0.01 -37.54 -11.10
CA ASP A 155 -0.11 -38.05 -12.46
C ASP A 155 -1.37 -38.93 -12.62
N ALA A 156 -2.54 -38.35 -12.43
CA ALA A 156 -3.80 -38.97 -12.84
C ALA A 156 -3.98 -38.70 -14.33
N GLY A 157 -3.51 -39.64 -15.16
CA GLY A 157 -3.58 -39.67 -16.61
C GLY A 157 -5.02 -39.59 -17.17
N GLY A 158 -5.63 -38.42 -17.08
CA GLY A 158 -6.89 -38.07 -17.74
C GLY A 158 -6.69 -36.80 -18.57
N SER A 159 -6.83 -36.94 -19.90
CA SER A 159 -6.75 -35.90 -20.93
C SER A 159 -6.80 -34.45 -20.39
N GLN A 160 -5.65 -33.77 -20.46
CA GLN A 160 -5.37 -32.47 -19.81
C GLN A 160 -6.24 -31.28 -20.26
N GLU A 161 -7.21 -31.47 -21.15
CA GLU A 161 -7.81 -30.37 -21.92
C GLU A 161 -9.10 -29.77 -21.34
N GLN A 162 -9.74 -30.37 -20.32
CA GLN A 162 -11.10 -29.95 -19.90
C GLN A 162 -11.40 -30.14 -18.41
N GLN A 163 -10.40 -29.99 -17.53
CA GLN A 163 -10.66 -30.09 -16.10
C GLN A 163 -11.31 -28.79 -15.60
N ARG A 164 -12.54 -28.88 -15.12
CA ARG A 164 -13.19 -27.84 -14.29
C ARG A 164 -12.88 -28.16 -12.83
N LEU A 165 -12.76 -27.13 -11.99
CA LEU A 165 -12.64 -27.32 -10.55
C LEU A 165 -13.86 -28.11 -10.06
N GLN A 166 -13.61 -29.31 -9.51
CA GLN A 166 -14.65 -30.12 -8.92
C GLN A 166 -15.11 -29.45 -7.62
N GLY A 167 -16.43 -29.33 -7.45
CA GLY A 167 -17.01 -28.95 -6.17
C GLY A 167 -17.55 -30.16 -5.45
N PHE A 168 -17.82 -29.99 -4.16
CA PHE A 168 -18.76 -30.84 -3.45
C PHE A 168 -20.09 -30.83 -4.23
N GLY A 169 -20.50 -31.99 -4.72
CA GLY A 169 -21.65 -32.13 -5.61
C GLY A 169 -22.91 -31.49 -5.02
N LYS A 170 -23.62 -30.68 -5.82
CA LYS A 170 -24.85 -29.98 -5.37
C LYS A 170 -26.09 -30.89 -5.36
N LYS A 171 -26.05 -32.01 -6.08
CA LYS A 171 -27.17 -32.92 -6.28
C LYS A 171 -26.68 -34.35 -6.16
N THR A 172 -27.21 -35.06 -5.18
CA THR A 172 -27.11 -36.50 -5.06
C THR A 172 -28.32 -37.09 -5.78
N VAL A 173 -28.08 -37.86 -6.84
CA VAL A 173 -29.14 -38.58 -7.55
C VAL A 173 -29.17 -39.98 -6.98
N TRP A 174 -30.25 -40.30 -6.27
CA TRP A 174 -30.53 -41.66 -5.81
C TRP A 174 -31.08 -42.45 -6.97
N VAL A 175 -30.62 -43.69 -7.11
CA VAL A 175 -31.00 -44.59 -8.18
C VAL A 175 -31.34 -45.94 -7.57
N ASP A 176 -32.46 -46.52 -7.97
CA ASP A 176 -33.03 -47.71 -7.30
C ASP A 176 -32.27 -48.99 -7.67
N ASN A 177 -31.60 -49.02 -8.83
CA ASN A 177 -30.76 -50.15 -9.25
C ASN A 177 -29.46 -49.71 -9.96
N VAL A 178 -28.40 -50.51 -9.82
CA VAL A 178 -27.07 -50.23 -10.41
C VAL A 178 -27.14 -50.01 -11.93
N ASN A 179 -28.00 -50.76 -12.63
CA ASN A 179 -28.18 -50.66 -14.08
C ASN A 179 -28.78 -49.31 -14.54
N GLU A 180 -29.62 -48.67 -13.72
CA GLU A 180 -30.19 -47.35 -14.04
C GLU A 180 -29.13 -46.24 -13.93
N SER A 181 -28.17 -46.38 -13.01
CA SER A 181 -27.07 -45.44 -12.87
C SER A 181 -26.18 -45.46 -14.11
N THR A 182 -25.92 -46.66 -14.65
CA THR A 182 -25.19 -46.83 -15.91
C THR A 182 -25.99 -46.33 -17.12
N CYS A 183 -27.31 -46.56 -17.16
CA CYS A 183 -28.17 -46.09 -18.24
C CYS A 183 -28.27 -44.55 -18.29
N THR A 184 -28.44 -43.88 -17.15
CA THR A 184 -28.47 -42.41 -17.10
C THR A 184 -27.13 -41.79 -17.49
N TYR A 185 -26.01 -42.38 -17.06
CA TYR A 185 -24.67 -41.99 -17.50
C TYR A 185 -24.49 -42.19 -19.02
N LEU A 186 -24.88 -43.34 -19.57
CA LEU A 186 -24.78 -43.61 -21.01
C LEU A 186 -25.70 -42.68 -21.82
N LEU A 187 -26.92 -42.42 -21.37
CA LEU A 187 -27.86 -41.50 -22.02
C LEU A 187 -27.32 -40.07 -22.09
N THR A 188 -26.73 -39.57 -20.99
CA THR A 188 -26.11 -38.23 -20.98
C THR A 188 -24.88 -38.17 -21.90
N LYS A 189 -24.07 -39.23 -21.90
CA LYS A 189 -22.90 -39.37 -22.80
C LYS A 189 -23.33 -39.41 -24.28
N VAL A 190 -24.33 -40.21 -24.63
CA VAL A 190 -24.88 -40.31 -26.00
C VAL A 190 -25.50 -38.98 -26.45
N LYS A 191 -26.26 -38.30 -25.60
CA LYS A 191 -26.80 -36.95 -25.90
C LYS A 191 -25.68 -35.93 -26.15
N SER A 192 -24.57 -36.01 -25.40
CA SER A 192 -23.41 -35.15 -25.62
C SER A 192 -22.68 -35.46 -26.93
N MET A 193 -22.58 -36.75 -27.31
CA MET A 193 -21.95 -37.19 -28.56
C MET A 193 -22.80 -36.87 -29.80
N ALA A 194 -24.13 -37.01 -29.72
CA ALA A 194 -25.06 -36.63 -30.79
C ALA A 194 -25.04 -35.12 -31.09
N LYS A 195 -24.76 -34.29 -30.08
CA LYS A 195 -24.56 -32.84 -30.25
C LYS A 195 -23.22 -32.52 -30.95
N LYS A 196 -22.24 -33.40 -30.85
CA LYS A 196 -20.89 -33.27 -31.41
C LYS A 196 -20.83 -33.65 -32.90
N SER A 197 -21.62 -34.63 -33.35
CA SER A 197 -21.63 -35.06 -34.76
C SER A 197 -22.24 -34.05 -35.74
N LYS A 198 -23.05 -33.09 -35.25
CA LYS A 198 -23.64 -32.01 -36.07
C LYS A 198 -22.69 -30.85 -36.39
N LYS A 199 -21.44 -30.86 -35.90
CA LYS A 199 -20.51 -29.72 -35.99
C LYS A 199 -19.17 -30.09 -36.64
N ASN A 200 -19.21 -30.64 -37.86
CA ASN A 200 -18.00 -30.83 -38.67
C ASN A 200 -17.68 -29.56 -39.49
N LYS A 201 -17.08 -28.55 -38.84
CA LYS A 201 -16.30 -27.48 -39.48
C LYS A 201 -15.23 -27.01 -38.48
N LYS A 202 -13.98 -27.43 -38.72
CA LYS A 202 -12.71 -26.93 -38.20
C LYS A 202 -12.72 -26.51 -36.71
N ALA A 203 -12.68 -27.50 -35.82
CA ALA A 203 -12.53 -27.31 -34.38
C ALA A 203 -11.05 -27.10 -34.01
N THR A 204 -10.62 -25.86 -34.01
CA THR A 204 -9.47 -25.40 -33.20
C THR A 204 -10.04 -24.30 -32.28
N GLU A 205 -9.86 -24.46 -30.97
CA GLU A 205 -10.53 -23.77 -29.86
C GLU A 205 -11.84 -24.42 -29.36
N THR A 206 -11.77 -24.98 -28.15
CA THR A 206 -12.85 -25.56 -27.36
C THR A 206 -14.09 -24.65 -27.32
N ASP A 207 -15.29 -25.17 -27.60
CA ASP A 207 -16.55 -24.40 -27.60
C ASP A 207 -16.93 -23.90 -26.19
N VAL A 208 -16.36 -22.76 -25.80
CA VAL A 208 -16.77 -22.05 -24.58
C VAL A 208 -18.12 -21.41 -24.82
N THR A 209 -19.13 -21.75 -24.03
CA THR A 209 -20.44 -21.11 -24.15
C THR A 209 -20.32 -19.62 -23.81
N SER A 210 -21.14 -18.77 -24.43
CA SER A 210 -21.16 -17.34 -24.11
C SER A 210 -21.49 -17.09 -22.63
N ALA A 211 -22.34 -17.94 -22.03
CA ALA A 211 -22.68 -17.91 -20.62
C ALA A 211 -21.47 -18.20 -19.71
N ASP A 212 -20.65 -19.21 -20.05
CA ASP A 212 -19.43 -19.52 -19.30
C ASP A 212 -18.45 -18.33 -19.33
N LYS A 213 -18.27 -17.69 -20.50
CA LYS A 213 -17.41 -16.50 -20.63
C LYS A 213 -17.89 -15.34 -19.76
N VAL A 214 -19.20 -15.11 -19.68
CA VAL A 214 -19.77 -14.04 -18.85
C VAL A 214 -19.61 -14.37 -17.35
N GLY A 215 -19.87 -15.61 -16.95
CA GLY A 215 -19.67 -16.07 -15.57
C GLY A 215 -18.22 -15.95 -15.11
N GLU A 216 -17.26 -16.37 -15.94
CA GLU A 216 -15.82 -16.25 -15.66
C GLU A 216 -15.34 -14.80 -15.56
N ARG A 217 -15.92 -13.89 -16.36
CA ARG A 217 -15.64 -12.46 -16.27
C ARG A 217 -16.16 -11.88 -14.95
N GLN A 218 -17.42 -12.14 -14.60
CA GLN A 218 -18.02 -11.66 -13.35
C GLN A 218 -17.26 -12.16 -12.13
N LEU A 219 -16.94 -13.46 -12.09
CA LEU A 219 -16.16 -14.04 -11.00
C LEU A 219 -14.73 -13.52 -10.98
N GLY A 220 -14.11 -13.30 -12.14
CA GLY A 220 -12.79 -12.69 -12.24
C GLY A 220 -12.71 -11.28 -11.66
N LEU A 221 -13.77 -10.47 -11.80
CA LEU A 221 -13.86 -9.16 -11.15
C LEU A 221 -13.89 -9.30 -9.62
N LYS A 222 -14.65 -10.26 -9.10
CA LYS A 222 -14.73 -10.55 -7.67
C LYS A 222 -13.41 -11.09 -7.10
N ILE A 223 -12.72 -11.97 -7.82
CA ILE A 223 -11.39 -12.46 -7.41
C ILE A 223 -10.36 -11.33 -7.43
N ARG A 224 -10.43 -10.44 -8.43
CA ARG A 224 -9.57 -9.24 -8.46
C ARG A 224 -9.85 -8.34 -7.26
N GLU A 225 -11.11 -8.11 -6.93
CA GLU A 225 -11.53 -7.36 -5.73
C GLU A 225 -11.04 -8.03 -4.44
N LEU A 226 -11.05 -9.36 -4.38
CA LEU A 226 -10.54 -10.13 -3.25
C LEU A 226 -9.03 -9.94 -3.12
N ALA A 227 -8.28 -10.02 -4.23
CA ALA A 227 -6.84 -9.79 -4.24
C ALA A 227 -6.47 -8.38 -3.78
N THR A 228 -7.18 -7.34 -4.26
CA THR A 228 -6.91 -5.97 -3.84
C THR A 228 -7.26 -5.74 -2.37
N ARG A 229 -8.33 -6.37 -1.85
CA ARG A 229 -8.65 -6.33 -0.42
C ARG A 229 -7.65 -7.08 0.45
N GLN A 230 -7.13 -8.23 0.00
CA GLN A 230 -6.06 -8.94 0.70
C GLN A 230 -4.80 -8.06 0.80
N HIS A 231 -4.40 -7.42 -0.29
CA HIS A 231 -3.26 -6.48 -0.26
C HIS A 231 -3.55 -5.29 0.66
N ARG A 232 -4.75 -4.71 0.63
CA ARG A 232 -5.14 -3.63 1.55
C ARG A 232 -5.05 -4.08 3.01
N MET A 233 -5.49 -5.29 3.31
CA MET A 233 -5.37 -5.86 4.66
C MET A 233 -3.91 -5.95 5.09
N ASP A 234 -3.01 -6.40 4.23
CA ASP A 234 -1.58 -6.46 4.53
C ASP A 234 -0.98 -5.09 4.79
N ALA A 235 -1.32 -4.10 3.96
CA ALA A 235 -0.85 -2.74 4.15
C ALA A 235 -1.33 -2.16 5.49
N LEU A 236 -2.58 -2.46 5.88
CA LEU A 236 -3.13 -2.02 7.17
C LEU A 236 -2.50 -2.74 8.36
N THR A 237 -2.26 -4.06 8.26
CA THR A 237 -1.60 -4.82 9.33
C THR A 237 -0.14 -4.41 9.47
N GLU A 238 0.58 -4.21 8.36
CA GLU A 238 1.94 -3.69 8.35
C GLU A 238 2.01 -2.29 8.97
N ALA A 239 1.10 -1.38 8.58
CA ALA A 239 1.02 -0.05 9.16
C ALA A 239 0.71 -0.10 10.67
N SER A 240 -0.19 -1.00 11.10
CA SER A 240 -0.49 -1.21 12.53
C SER A 240 0.75 -1.68 13.27
N ASN A 241 1.45 -2.70 12.77
CA ASN A 241 2.66 -3.24 13.38
C ASN A 241 3.76 -2.18 13.50
N LYS A 242 4.00 -1.40 12.43
CA LYS A 242 4.96 -0.29 12.46
C LYS A 242 4.57 0.77 13.49
N LEU A 243 3.30 1.14 13.55
CA LEU A 243 2.80 2.11 14.52
C LEU A 243 2.91 1.58 15.96
N ASP A 244 2.63 0.30 16.17
CA ASP A 244 2.79 -0.38 17.45
C ASP A 244 4.25 -0.35 17.90
N VAL A 245 5.22 -0.68 17.03
CA VAL A 245 6.66 -0.56 17.31
C VAL A 245 7.02 0.88 17.71
N VAL A 246 6.57 1.89 16.96
CA VAL A 246 6.84 3.30 17.29
C VAL A 246 6.26 3.67 18.65
N ARG A 247 5.03 3.23 18.97
CA ARG A 247 4.44 3.50 20.28
C ARG A 247 5.18 2.79 21.42
N MET A 248 5.66 1.57 21.20
CA MET A 248 6.48 0.85 22.17
C MET A 248 7.82 1.57 22.42
N LEU A 249 8.46 2.07 21.36
CA LEU A 249 9.66 2.90 21.46
C LEU A 249 9.40 4.21 22.22
N MET A 250 8.24 4.84 22.03
CA MET A 250 7.86 6.06 22.76
C MET A 250 7.52 5.79 24.24
N ARG A 251 6.94 4.62 24.55
CA ARG A 251 6.60 4.21 25.93
C ARG A 251 7.80 3.78 26.75
N THR A 252 8.82 3.20 26.10
CA THR A 252 10.03 2.69 26.76
C THR A 252 11.02 3.82 27.09
N ARG A 253 10.54 4.82 27.84
CA ARG A 253 11.40 5.74 28.57
C ARG A 253 11.76 5.10 29.92
N GLY A 254 12.83 4.28 29.94
CA GLY A 254 13.66 4.15 31.14
C GLY A 254 13.44 3.00 32.13
N SER A 255 12.82 1.87 31.78
CA SER A 255 12.77 0.71 32.70
C SER A 255 13.76 -0.42 32.38
N HIS A 256 14.33 -0.49 31.17
CA HIS A 256 15.27 -1.55 30.74
C HIS A 256 16.51 -1.02 29.99
N ALA A 257 16.76 0.29 30.01
CA ALA A 257 18.02 0.81 29.50
C ALA A 257 19.13 0.42 30.49
N VAL A 258 19.87 -0.65 30.17
CA VAL A 258 21.12 -0.98 30.87
C VAL A 258 21.97 0.29 30.88
N PRO A 259 22.43 0.78 32.05
CA PRO A 259 23.21 2.00 32.13
C PRO A 259 24.40 1.93 31.17
N LYS A 260 24.72 3.04 30.48
CA LYS A 260 25.87 3.06 29.53
C LYS A 260 27.17 2.54 30.16
N LYS A 261 27.35 2.77 31.47
CA LYS A 261 28.48 2.24 32.25
C LYS A 261 28.49 0.70 32.30
N VAL A 262 27.35 0.07 32.54
CA VAL A 262 27.22 -1.39 32.56
C VAL A 262 27.44 -1.96 31.16
N VAL A 263 26.99 -1.28 30.11
CA VAL A 263 27.30 -1.68 28.72
C VAL A 263 28.79 -1.54 28.38
N GLN A 264 29.47 -0.50 28.90
CA GLN A 264 30.92 -0.32 28.73
C GLN A 264 31.71 -1.40 29.48
N GLN A 265 31.33 -1.69 30.73
CA GLN A 265 31.92 -2.77 31.53
C GLN A 265 31.73 -4.13 30.84
N MET A 266 30.52 -4.47 30.40
CA MET A 266 30.26 -5.70 29.65
C MET A 266 31.11 -5.80 28.36
N LYS A 267 31.36 -4.68 27.67
CA LYS A 267 32.25 -4.67 26.49
C LYS A 267 33.71 -4.88 26.86
N GLU A 268 34.18 -4.25 27.93
CA GLU A 268 35.54 -4.44 28.44
C GLU A 268 35.76 -5.86 28.94
N ASP A 269 34.78 -6.43 29.65
CA ASP A 269 34.84 -7.80 30.17
C ASP A 269 34.82 -8.83 29.04
N VAL A 270 33.99 -8.63 28.02
CA VAL A 270 33.98 -9.46 26.81
C VAL A 270 35.30 -9.32 26.03
N ALA A 271 35.89 -8.12 25.98
CA ALA A 271 37.18 -7.91 25.32
C ALA A 271 38.35 -8.53 26.10
N LYS A 272 38.30 -8.56 27.43
CA LYS A 272 39.34 -9.13 28.30
C LYS A 272 39.25 -10.65 28.44
N LYS A 273 38.03 -11.20 28.55
CA LYS A 273 37.79 -12.60 28.92
C LYS A 273 37.19 -13.46 27.81
N GLY A 274 36.71 -12.85 26.73
CA GLY A 274 35.98 -13.53 25.66
C GLY A 274 34.55 -13.91 26.07
N ALA A 275 33.68 -14.14 25.09
CA ALA A 275 32.32 -14.58 25.33
C ALA A 275 32.22 -16.11 25.21
N GLN A 276 31.68 -16.79 26.23
CA GLN A 276 31.51 -18.24 26.22
C GLN A 276 30.08 -18.61 25.82
N ILE A 277 29.93 -19.55 24.90
CA ILE A 277 28.62 -20.06 24.45
C ILE A 277 28.34 -21.36 25.19
N THR A 278 27.30 -21.38 26.03
CA THR A 278 26.81 -22.59 26.70
C THR A 278 25.55 -23.11 26.00
N SER A 279 25.10 -24.33 26.35
CA SER A 279 23.85 -24.91 25.82
C SER A 279 22.59 -24.08 26.14
N LYS A 280 22.68 -23.10 27.05
CA LYS A 280 21.62 -22.15 27.42
C LYS A 280 21.81 -20.75 26.83
N GLY A 281 22.82 -20.54 25.98
CA GLY A 281 23.13 -19.26 25.33
C GLY A 281 24.49 -18.68 25.74
N LEU A 282 24.73 -17.44 25.29
CA LEU A 282 25.96 -16.68 25.53
C LEU A 282 26.03 -16.22 27.00
N VAL A 283 27.10 -16.58 27.70
CA VAL A 283 27.35 -16.22 29.10
C VAL A 283 28.62 -15.37 29.17
N VAL A 284 28.57 -14.29 29.97
CA VAL A 284 29.73 -13.46 30.33
C VAL A 284 30.09 -13.82 31.78
N SER A 285 31.28 -14.36 32.00
CA SER A 285 31.80 -14.69 33.33
C SER A 285 32.27 -13.40 34.04
N THR A 286 31.48 -12.93 34.99
CA THR A 286 31.86 -11.85 35.91
C THR A 286 32.61 -12.45 37.09
N ASP A 287 33.89 -12.12 37.27
CA ASP A 287 34.67 -12.45 38.48
C ASP A 287 34.29 -11.43 39.56
N ALA A 288 33.02 -11.45 39.97
CA ALA A 288 32.66 -10.90 41.26
C ALA A 288 32.77 -12.10 42.21
N ASP A 289 33.74 -12.03 43.10
CA ASP A 289 33.98 -13.00 44.16
C ASP A 289 32.64 -13.48 44.75
N GLU A 290 32.50 -14.80 44.88
CA GLU A 290 31.35 -15.47 45.50
C GLU A 290 31.32 -15.27 47.03
N ASP A 291 31.40 -14.03 47.50
CA ASP A 291 31.27 -13.69 48.92
C ASP A 291 30.26 -12.54 49.08
N ASP A 292 28.96 -12.81 48.83
CA ASP A 292 27.84 -12.37 49.69
C ASP A 292 26.45 -12.88 49.19
N VAL A 293 26.28 -14.20 49.00
CA VAL A 293 24.99 -14.82 48.61
C VAL A 293 24.22 -15.37 49.84
N THR A 294 24.29 -14.71 51.01
CA THR A 294 23.54 -15.18 52.19
C THR A 294 22.83 -14.13 53.05
N THR A 295 22.54 -12.90 52.58
CA THR A 295 21.54 -12.05 53.26
C THR A 295 20.65 -11.22 52.32
N ARG A 296 19.85 -11.87 51.46
CA ARG A 296 18.58 -11.25 51.03
C ARG A 296 17.51 -11.56 52.06
N THR A 297 17.39 -10.68 53.06
CA THR A 297 16.25 -10.69 53.98
C THR A 297 14.95 -10.65 53.16
N LYS A 298 14.14 -11.70 53.27
CA LYS A 298 12.78 -11.73 52.73
C LYS A 298 12.02 -10.55 53.36
N LYS A 299 11.70 -9.51 52.58
CA LYS A 299 10.73 -8.49 53.00
C LYS A 299 9.36 -9.16 53.14
N GLN A 300 9.04 -9.62 54.35
CA GLN A 300 7.66 -9.97 54.72
C GLN A 300 6.87 -8.66 54.81
N TYR A 301 5.97 -8.43 53.85
CA TYR A 301 4.94 -7.42 54.00
C TYR A 301 3.91 -7.92 55.02
N LYS A 302 3.89 -7.33 56.22
CA LYS A 302 2.76 -7.46 57.13
C LYS A 302 1.68 -6.46 56.67
N TRP A 303 0.56 -6.98 56.19
CA TRP A 303 -0.65 -6.18 55.98
C TRP A 303 -1.22 -5.85 57.36
N SER A 304 -1.15 -4.59 57.80
CA SER A 304 -1.98 -4.14 58.93
C SER A 304 -3.37 -3.81 58.40
N ASN A 305 -4.40 -4.44 58.96
CA ASN A 305 -5.80 -4.11 58.71
C ASN A 305 -6.20 -2.86 59.52
N GLU A 306 -5.45 -1.77 59.37
CA GLU A 306 -5.84 -0.49 59.96
C GLU A 306 -6.78 0.25 59.01
N ARG A 307 -8.06 0.01 59.23
CA ARG A 307 -9.19 0.69 58.63
C ARG A 307 -9.09 2.17 59.03
N LYS A 308 -8.69 3.04 58.09
CA LYS A 308 -8.84 4.50 58.27
C LYS A 308 -10.33 4.80 58.45
N LYS A 309 -10.69 5.27 59.65
CA LYS A 309 -11.88 6.09 59.88
C LYS A 309 -11.68 7.45 59.21
#